data_AF-A0A212D7K6-F1
#
_entry.id   AF-A0A212D7K6-F1
#
_cell.length_a   1.000
_cell.length_b   1.000
_cell.length_c   1.000
_cell.angle_alpha   90.00
_cell.angle_beta   90.00
_cell.angle_gamma   90.00
#
_symmetry.space_group_name_H-M   'P 1'
#
loop_
_entity.id
_entity.type
_entity.pdbx_description
1 polymer ?
#
loop_
_entity_poly.entity_id
_entity_poly.type
_entity_poly.pdbx_seq_one_letter_code
_entity_poly.pdbx_strand_id
1 'polypeptide(L)'
;MELHILEHRVRVLSLARPGLWLYTHPLIKLLFLPRRSRCKFFSLTETPEDYTLMVDEEGFKELPPSEFLQVAEATWLVLNVPSPSGAAVQAAGVTKIARSVIAPLAEHHVSVLMLSTYQTDFILVREQDLSVVIHTLAREFDIYREVGGEPVPVARDDSSNGFPRAQHGPSPTVHPIQSPQNRFCVLTLDPETLPAIATTLIDVLFYTHSPPREAASGGPGSSSITFFAFSLIEGYISIVMDAETQKKFPSDLLLTSSSGELWRMVPEDGISSVIEVLQRRQDGLGS
;
A
#
# COMPACT_ATOMS: atom_id res chain seq x y z
N MET A 1 11.29 14.43 -15.82
CA MET A 1 11.45 13.37 -14.81
C MET A 1 10.94 12.08 -15.44
N GLU A 2 11.35 10.92 -14.95
CA GLU A 2 10.81 9.65 -15.49
C GLU A 2 9.65 9.15 -14.64
N LEU A 3 8.66 8.56 -15.29
CA LEU A 3 7.57 7.82 -14.65
C LEU A 3 7.56 6.41 -15.24
N HIS A 4 7.60 5.40 -14.39
CA HIS A 4 7.62 4.00 -14.80
C HIS A 4 6.30 3.34 -14.44
N ILE A 5 5.65 2.72 -15.42
CA ILE A 5 4.52 1.81 -15.25
C ILE A 5 5.11 0.41 -15.14
N LEU A 6 5.05 -0.16 -13.94
CA LEU A 6 5.67 -1.46 -13.63
C LEU A 6 4.83 -2.63 -14.18
N GLU A 7 5.45 -3.80 -14.33
CA GLU A 7 4.80 -5.03 -14.81
C GLU A 7 3.91 -5.74 -13.76
N HIS A 8 3.22 -4.98 -12.91
CA HIS A 8 2.37 -5.53 -11.85
C HIS A 8 0.90 -5.18 -12.10
N ARG A 9 0.06 -6.22 -12.17
CA ARG A 9 -1.40 -6.11 -12.13
C ARG A 9 -1.87 -6.55 -10.76
N VAL A 10 -2.31 -5.60 -9.95
CA VAL A 10 -2.54 -5.77 -8.52
C VAL A 10 -4.04 -5.84 -8.20
N ARG A 11 -4.40 -6.79 -7.35
CA ARG A 11 -5.70 -6.89 -6.69
C ARG A 11 -5.58 -6.34 -5.27
N VAL A 12 -6.59 -5.58 -4.86
CA VAL A 12 -6.70 -5.04 -3.50
C VAL A 12 -7.80 -5.81 -2.78
N LEU A 13 -7.49 -6.32 -1.60
CA LEU A 13 -8.38 -7.15 -0.80
C LEU A 13 -8.41 -6.68 0.65
N SER A 14 -9.51 -6.96 1.34
CA SER A 14 -9.62 -6.86 2.78
C SER A 14 -10.02 -8.22 3.34
N LEU A 15 -9.22 -8.72 4.29
CA LEU A 15 -9.49 -9.93 5.03
C LEU A 15 -9.93 -9.57 6.44
N ALA A 16 -11.18 -9.89 6.77
CA ALA A 16 -11.73 -9.68 8.10
C ALA A 16 -10.96 -10.51 9.14
N ARG A 17 -10.61 -9.90 10.29
CA ARG A 17 -9.85 -10.54 11.36
C ARG A 17 -10.43 -11.91 11.82
N PRO A 18 -11.76 -12.10 11.97
CA PRO A 18 -12.32 -13.41 12.33
C PRO A 18 -12.05 -14.53 11.31
N GLY A 19 -11.74 -14.18 10.05
CA GLY A 19 -11.42 -15.12 8.99
C GLY A 19 -9.93 -15.42 8.83
N LEU A 20 -9.05 -14.76 9.58
CA LEU A 20 -7.58 -14.85 9.37
C LEU A 20 -7.06 -16.29 9.35
N TRP A 21 -7.60 -17.14 10.21
CA TRP A 21 -7.23 -18.56 10.32
C TRP A 21 -7.39 -19.33 9.01
N LEU A 22 -8.41 -18.99 8.21
CA LEU A 22 -8.67 -19.64 6.92
C LEU A 22 -7.58 -19.32 5.89
N TYR A 23 -6.92 -18.17 6.05
CA TYR A 23 -5.91 -17.64 5.14
C TYR A 23 -4.49 -17.81 5.66
N THR A 24 -4.28 -18.36 6.86
CA THR A 24 -2.93 -18.58 7.39
C THR A 24 -2.06 -19.38 6.41
N HIS A 25 -2.58 -20.46 5.82
CA HIS A 25 -1.81 -21.26 4.85
C HIS A 25 -1.34 -20.45 3.63
N PRO A 26 -2.21 -19.80 2.84
CA PRO A 26 -1.74 -19.00 1.70
C PRO A 26 -0.90 -17.79 2.11
N LEU A 27 -1.19 -17.13 3.24
CA LEU A 27 -0.40 -16.00 3.72
C LEU A 27 1.02 -16.40 4.12
N ILE A 28 1.18 -17.52 4.82
CA ILE A 28 2.51 -18.08 5.14
C ILE A 28 3.28 -18.42 3.86
N LYS A 29 2.61 -18.96 2.85
CA LYS A 29 3.22 -19.24 1.54
C LYS A 29 3.75 -17.95 0.90
N LEU A 30 2.93 -16.90 0.84
CA LEU A 30 3.29 -15.62 0.22
C LEU A 30 4.36 -14.86 1.01
N LEU A 31 4.33 -14.94 2.35
CA LEU A 31 5.30 -14.30 3.23
C LEU A 31 6.69 -14.95 3.16
N PHE A 32 6.75 -16.29 3.22
CA PHE A 32 8.00 -16.99 3.57
C PHE A 32 8.50 -17.97 2.52
N LEU A 33 7.68 -18.33 1.52
CA LEU A 33 8.00 -19.40 0.58
C LEU A 33 8.05 -18.89 -0.86
N PRO A 34 9.01 -18.01 -1.22
CA PRO A 34 9.07 -17.36 -2.54
C PRO A 34 9.23 -18.36 -3.70
N ARG A 35 9.68 -19.59 -3.44
CA ARG A 35 9.75 -20.67 -4.46
C ARG A 35 8.45 -21.43 -4.66
N ARG A 36 7.39 -21.13 -3.89
CA ARG A 36 6.10 -21.81 -3.92
C ARG A 36 5.00 -21.01 -4.62
N SER A 37 5.28 -19.76 -4.98
CA SER A 37 4.41 -18.89 -5.77
C SER A 37 5.25 -18.11 -6.78
N ARG A 38 4.61 -17.61 -7.84
CA ARG A 38 5.23 -16.67 -8.79
C ARG A 38 4.93 -15.21 -8.46
N CYS A 39 4.28 -14.96 -7.33
CA CYS A 39 3.99 -13.63 -6.81
C CYS A 39 5.29 -12.82 -6.67
N LYS A 40 5.31 -11.63 -7.27
CA LYS A 40 6.36 -10.62 -7.21
C LYS A 40 5.91 -9.33 -6.52
N PHE A 41 4.61 -9.11 -6.36
CA PHE A 41 4.07 -7.98 -5.63
C PHE A 41 3.16 -8.49 -4.51
N PHE A 42 3.66 -8.43 -3.26
CA PHE A 42 2.89 -8.80 -2.08
C PHE A 42 3.02 -7.72 -1.00
N SER A 43 1.89 -7.20 -0.52
CA SER A 43 1.80 -6.34 0.64
C SER A 43 0.63 -6.78 1.52
N LEU A 44 0.89 -6.84 2.83
CA LEU A 44 -0.05 -7.17 3.88
C LEU A 44 0.04 -6.08 4.96
N THR A 45 -1.07 -5.42 5.21
CA THR A 45 -1.17 -4.40 6.26
C THR A 45 -2.26 -4.80 7.25
N GLU A 46 -1.84 -5.11 8.47
CA GLU A 46 -2.73 -5.28 9.61
C GLU A 46 -3.21 -3.91 10.11
N THR A 47 -4.52 -3.79 10.27
CA THR A 47 -5.21 -2.65 10.87
C THR A 47 -6.05 -3.12 12.06
N PRO A 48 -6.69 -2.22 12.82
CA PRO A 48 -7.63 -2.64 13.85
C PRO A 48 -8.85 -3.39 13.28
N GLU A 49 -9.24 -3.09 12.04
CA GLU A 49 -10.46 -3.63 11.42
C GLU A 49 -10.18 -4.91 10.63
N ASP A 50 -9.08 -4.96 9.88
CA ASP A 50 -8.82 -6.01 8.90
C ASP A 50 -7.32 -6.26 8.64
N TYR A 51 -7.07 -7.17 7.72
CA TYR A 51 -5.81 -7.33 7.03
C TYR A 51 -6.01 -6.92 5.58
N THR A 52 -5.50 -5.75 5.22
CA THR A 52 -5.52 -5.28 3.83
C THR A 52 -4.40 -5.95 3.05
N LEU A 53 -4.72 -6.50 1.88
CA LEU A 53 -3.76 -7.08 0.95
C LEU A 53 -3.70 -6.29 -0.35
N MET A 54 -2.49 -6.07 -0.85
CA MET A 54 -2.24 -5.68 -2.24
C MET A 54 -1.33 -6.75 -2.84
N VAL A 55 -1.86 -7.52 -3.78
CA VAL A 55 -1.17 -8.69 -4.34
C VAL A 55 -1.33 -8.76 -5.85
N ASP A 56 -0.29 -9.19 -6.56
CA ASP A 56 -0.42 -9.42 -8.01
C ASP A 56 -1.36 -10.59 -8.35
N GLU A 57 -1.68 -10.74 -9.65
CA GLU A 57 -2.55 -11.81 -10.14
C GLU A 57 -2.05 -13.23 -9.80
N GLU A 58 -0.75 -13.45 -9.64
CA GLU A 58 -0.20 -14.77 -9.29
C GLU A 58 -0.39 -15.07 -7.81
N GLY A 59 -0.16 -14.10 -6.92
CA GLY A 59 -0.46 -14.25 -5.51
C GLY A 59 -1.96 -14.28 -5.21
N PHE A 60 -2.78 -13.55 -5.97
CA PHE A 60 -4.25 -13.57 -5.84
C PHE A 60 -4.84 -14.98 -6.05
N LYS A 61 -4.25 -15.79 -6.94
CA LYS A 61 -4.68 -17.19 -7.19
C LYS A 61 -4.53 -18.10 -5.98
N GLU A 62 -3.71 -17.73 -5.00
CA GLU A 62 -3.49 -18.50 -3.77
C GLU A 62 -4.60 -18.26 -2.72
N LEU A 63 -5.42 -17.21 -2.89
CA LEU A 63 -6.41 -16.79 -1.92
C LEU A 63 -7.80 -17.35 -2.29
N PRO A 64 -8.34 -18.34 -1.54
CA PRO A 64 -9.66 -18.87 -1.83
C PRO A 64 -10.74 -17.82 -1.51
N PRO A 65 -11.86 -17.76 -2.26
CA PRO A 65 -12.97 -16.89 -1.90
C PRO A 65 -13.66 -17.37 -0.61
N SER A 66 -14.12 -16.44 0.22
CA SER A 66 -14.93 -16.71 1.41
C SER A 66 -15.73 -15.47 1.83
N GLU A 67 -16.66 -15.62 2.76
CA GLU A 67 -17.37 -14.49 3.38
C GLU A 67 -16.45 -13.49 4.11
N PHE A 68 -15.24 -13.91 4.52
CA PHE A 68 -14.28 -13.06 5.22
C PHE A 68 -13.38 -12.24 4.29
N LEU A 69 -13.43 -12.47 2.98
CA LEU A 69 -12.52 -11.83 2.02
C LEU A 69 -13.30 -10.97 1.05
N GLN A 70 -13.11 -9.67 1.18
CA GLN A 70 -13.62 -8.69 0.25
C GLN A 70 -12.55 -8.35 -0.78
N VAL A 71 -12.96 -8.18 -2.04
CA VAL A 71 -12.05 -7.91 -3.15
C VAL A 71 -12.52 -6.67 -3.88
N ALA A 72 -11.64 -5.71 -4.09
CA ALA A 72 -11.93 -4.55 -4.92
C ALA A 72 -12.20 -4.99 -6.36
N GLU A 73 -13.19 -4.35 -6.99
CA GLU A 73 -13.60 -4.67 -8.35
C GLU A 73 -12.47 -4.43 -9.36
N ALA A 74 -11.77 -3.30 -9.24
CA ALA A 74 -10.74 -2.91 -10.18
C ALA A 74 -9.45 -3.73 -10.04
N THR A 75 -8.78 -3.89 -11.18
CA THR A 75 -7.36 -4.25 -11.23
C THR A 75 -6.54 -2.96 -11.28
N TRP A 76 -5.46 -2.92 -10.51
CA TRP A 76 -4.65 -1.74 -10.31
C TRP A 76 -3.27 -1.92 -10.96
N LEU A 77 -2.82 -0.90 -11.67
CA LEU A 77 -1.47 -0.80 -12.22
C LEU A 77 -0.60 -0.01 -11.25
N VAL A 78 0.69 -0.36 -11.21
CA VAL A 78 1.64 0.26 -10.30
C VAL A 78 2.50 1.27 -11.05
N LEU A 79 2.52 2.51 -10.58
CA LEU A 79 3.40 3.56 -11.06
C LEU A 79 4.50 3.81 -10.02
N ASN A 80 5.70 4.10 -10.51
CA ASN A 80 6.84 4.50 -9.70
C ASN A 80 7.52 5.72 -10.33
N VAL A 81 7.93 6.68 -9.50
CA VAL A 81 8.76 7.82 -9.92
C VAL A 81 10.14 7.60 -9.30
N PRO A 82 11.14 7.12 -10.07
CA PRO A 82 12.48 6.91 -9.55
C PRO A 82 13.03 8.23 -9.01
N SER A 83 13.40 8.25 -7.72
CA SER A 83 14.12 9.40 -7.17
C SER A 83 15.58 9.33 -7.64
N PRO A 84 16.16 10.41 -8.20
CA PRO A 84 17.60 10.45 -8.40
C PRO A 84 18.30 10.32 -7.05
N SER A 85 19.18 9.34 -6.94
CA SER A 85 19.99 9.08 -5.77
C SER A 85 20.87 10.30 -5.44
N GLY A 86 20.80 10.81 -4.20
CA GLY A 86 21.84 11.70 -3.66
C GLY A 86 21.45 13.11 -3.17
N ALA A 87 20.20 13.56 -3.22
CA ALA A 87 19.83 14.88 -2.67
C ALA A 87 19.23 14.78 -1.26
N ALA A 88 20.09 14.84 -0.23
CA ALA A 88 19.77 14.74 1.20
C ALA A 88 18.96 15.92 1.79
N VAL A 89 18.24 16.72 0.99
CA VAL A 89 17.65 18.01 1.46
C VAL A 89 16.17 18.21 1.08
N GLN A 90 15.51 17.23 0.47
CA GLN A 90 14.08 17.38 0.13
C GLN A 90 13.22 16.42 0.95
N ALA A 91 12.05 16.91 1.40
CA ALA A 91 11.02 16.16 2.13
C ALA A 91 10.92 14.74 1.57
N ALA A 92 11.11 13.72 2.42
CA ALA A 92 11.10 12.34 1.99
C ALA A 92 9.69 11.90 1.54
N GLY A 93 9.64 10.92 0.64
CA GLY A 93 8.42 10.21 0.29
C GLY A 93 7.44 10.94 -0.63
N VAL A 94 6.16 10.60 -0.46
CA VAL A 94 4.96 11.10 -1.15
C VAL A 94 4.92 12.63 -1.33
N THR A 95 5.49 13.40 -0.41
CA THR A 95 5.54 14.87 -0.50
C THR A 95 6.23 15.36 -1.78
N LYS A 96 7.20 14.60 -2.33
CA LYS A 96 7.89 14.94 -3.57
C LYS A 96 6.99 14.84 -4.80
N ILE A 97 6.10 13.85 -4.81
CA ILE A 97 5.20 13.52 -5.92
C ILE A 97 3.81 14.12 -5.75
N ALA A 98 3.52 14.74 -4.60
CA ALA A 98 2.22 15.34 -4.31
C ALA A 98 1.79 16.37 -5.36
N ARG A 99 2.72 17.24 -5.79
CA ARG A 99 2.42 18.30 -6.77
C ARG A 99 2.49 17.83 -8.21
N SER A 100 3.43 16.95 -8.55
CA SER A 100 3.68 16.54 -9.93
C SER A 100 2.86 15.32 -10.37
N VAL A 101 2.38 14.50 -9.44
CA VAL A 101 1.59 13.30 -9.75
C VAL A 101 0.23 13.33 -9.09
N ILE A 102 0.16 13.46 -7.76
CA ILE A 102 -1.10 13.26 -7.03
C ILE A 102 -2.13 14.35 -7.35
N ALA A 103 -1.74 15.62 -7.30
CA ALA A 103 -2.65 16.73 -7.59
C ALA A 103 -3.18 16.70 -9.05
N PRO A 104 -2.34 16.55 -10.10
CA PRO A 104 -2.83 16.42 -11.47
C PRO A 104 -3.78 15.25 -11.68
N LEU A 105 -3.50 14.08 -11.08
CA LEU A 105 -4.40 12.92 -11.17
C LEU A 105 -5.74 13.18 -10.49
N ALA A 106 -5.73 13.80 -9.30
CA ALA A 106 -6.95 14.16 -8.59
C ALA A 106 -7.80 15.19 -9.36
N GLU A 107 -7.18 16.20 -9.98
CA GLU A 107 -7.84 17.20 -10.84
C GLU A 107 -8.51 16.58 -12.07
N HIS A 108 -8.00 15.44 -12.55
CA HIS A 108 -8.56 14.67 -13.66
C HIS A 108 -9.42 13.48 -13.20
N HIS A 109 -9.85 13.47 -11.94
CA HIS A 109 -10.72 12.46 -11.35
C HIS A 109 -10.17 11.02 -11.39
N VAL A 110 -8.84 10.87 -11.42
CA VAL A 110 -8.18 9.56 -11.30
C VAL A 110 -8.01 9.22 -9.83
N SER A 111 -8.65 8.13 -9.39
CA SER A 111 -8.48 7.62 -8.02
C SER A 111 -7.14 6.90 -7.89
N VAL A 112 -6.44 7.15 -6.79
CA VAL A 112 -5.13 6.53 -6.49
C VAL A 112 -5.16 5.82 -5.15
N LEU A 113 -4.36 4.76 -5.04
CA LEU A 113 -3.94 4.17 -3.76
C LEU A 113 -2.44 4.35 -3.61
N MET A 114 -1.98 4.67 -2.40
CA MET A 114 -0.57 4.88 -2.09
C MET A 114 -0.02 3.70 -1.30
N LEU A 115 1.15 3.21 -1.70
CA LEU A 115 1.91 2.23 -0.94
C LEU A 115 3.36 2.71 -0.83
N SER A 116 3.68 3.37 0.27
CA SER A 116 5.05 3.73 0.62
C SER A 116 5.76 2.54 1.26
N THR A 117 6.94 2.23 0.77
CA THR A 117 7.84 1.18 1.30
C THR A 117 9.14 1.82 1.80
N TYR A 118 10.02 1.03 2.42
CA TYR A 118 11.37 1.47 2.75
C TYR A 118 12.15 1.92 1.50
N GLN A 119 11.91 1.28 0.35
CA GLN A 119 12.67 1.49 -0.88
C GLN A 119 12.14 2.65 -1.72
N THR A 120 10.82 2.72 -1.92
CA THR A 120 10.17 3.72 -2.79
C THR A 120 8.69 3.91 -2.45
N ASP A 121 8.07 4.91 -3.09
CA ASP A 121 6.63 5.13 -3.06
C ASP A 121 5.97 4.60 -4.34
N PHE A 122 5.04 3.66 -4.18
CA PHE A 122 4.20 3.18 -5.28
C PHE A 122 2.87 3.93 -5.32
N ILE A 123 2.45 4.27 -6.53
CA ILE A 123 1.15 4.90 -6.80
C ILE A 123 0.35 3.91 -7.64
N LEU A 124 -0.75 3.41 -7.09
CA LEU A 124 -1.62 2.48 -7.79
C LEU A 124 -2.77 3.25 -8.44
N VAL A 125 -2.99 3.00 -9.72
CA VAL A 125 -4.10 3.56 -10.51
C VAL A 125 -4.93 2.41 -11.09
N ARG A 126 -6.23 2.60 -11.27
CA ARG A 126 -7.05 1.57 -11.92
C ARG A 126 -6.63 1.43 -13.38
N GLU A 127 -6.58 0.20 -13.88
CA GLU A 127 -6.17 -0.09 -15.26
C GLU A 127 -6.98 0.68 -16.31
N GLN A 128 -8.29 0.84 -16.07
CA GLN A 128 -9.19 1.60 -16.94
C GLN A 128 -8.87 3.10 -17.04
N ASP A 129 -8.17 3.66 -16.04
CA ASP A 129 -7.81 5.09 -15.99
C ASP A 129 -6.43 5.36 -16.63
N LEU A 130 -5.73 4.33 -17.13
CA LEU A 130 -4.36 4.45 -17.63
C LEU A 130 -4.20 5.47 -18.76
N SER A 131 -5.18 5.58 -19.66
CA SER A 131 -5.13 6.56 -20.76
C SER A 131 -5.16 7.99 -20.24
N VAL A 132 -6.00 8.27 -19.23
CA VAL A 132 -6.07 9.57 -18.55
C VAL A 132 -4.76 9.83 -17.81
N VAL A 133 -4.21 8.84 -17.11
CA VAL A 133 -2.91 8.95 -16.41
C VAL A 133 -1.79 9.34 -17.36
N ILE A 134 -1.65 8.64 -18.49
CA ILE A 134 -0.61 8.93 -19.50
C ILE A 134 -0.80 10.34 -20.03
N HIS A 135 -2.02 10.72 -20.43
CA HIS A 135 -2.30 12.05 -20.96
C HIS A 135 -1.97 13.16 -19.96
N THR A 136 -2.41 13.01 -18.71
CA THR A 136 -2.21 13.99 -17.64
C THR A 136 -0.74 14.16 -17.29
N LEU A 137 0.03 13.08 -17.19
CA LEU A 137 1.41 13.12 -16.69
C LEU A 137 2.46 13.28 -17.80
N ALA A 138 2.13 13.00 -19.07
CA ALA A 138 3.09 13.08 -20.18
C ALA A 138 3.65 14.49 -20.44
N ARG A 139 3.03 15.55 -19.87
CA ARG A 139 3.54 16.93 -19.95
C ARG A 139 4.76 17.16 -19.06
N GLU A 140 4.85 16.46 -17.93
CA GLU A 140 5.91 16.62 -16.93
C GLU A 140 6.89 15.44 -16.89
N PHE A 141 6.44 14.27 -17.36
CA PHE A 141 7.18 13.02 -17.29
C PHE A 141 7.44 12.40 -18.66
N ASP A 142 8.63 11.85 -18.82
CA ASP A 142 8.92 10.84 -19.82
C ASP A 142 8.42 9.50 -19.27
N ILE A 143 7.39 8.94 -19.91
CA ILE A 143 6.69 7.76 -19.39
C ILE A 143 7.26 6.50 -20.04
N TYR A 144 7.66 5.57 -19.20
CA TYR A 144 8.14 4.24 -19.58
C TYR A 144 7.19 3.18 -19.04
N ARG A 145 7.07 2.08 -19.77
CA ARG A 145 6.41 0.86 -19.32
C ARG A 145 7.45 -0.25 -19.28
N GLU A 146 7.55 -0.92 -18.16
CA GLU A 146 8.41 -2.10 -18.08
C GLU A 146 7.80 -3.23 -18.90
N VAL A 147 8.61 -3.89 -19.73
CA VAL A 147 8.24 -5.07 -20.51
C VAL A 147 9.38 -6.08 -20.44
N GLY A 148 9.16 -7.22 -19.78
CA GLY A 148 10.21 -8.20 -19.49
C GLY A 148 11.33 -7.65 -18.60
N GLY A 149 11.01 -6.71 -17.70
CA GLY A 149 11.98 -6.00 -16.86
C GLY A 149 12.75 -4.87 -17.54
N GLU A 150 12.48 -4.55 -18.81
CA GLU A 150 13.14 -3.46 -19.54
C GLU A 150 12.19 -2.26 -19.76
N PRO A 151 12.65 -1.02 -19.56
CA PRO A 151 11.82 0.17 -19.75
C PRO A 151 11.61 0.47 -21.24
N VAL A 152 10.35 0.41 -21.69
CA VAL A 152 9.94 0.75 -23.06
C VAL A 152 9.21 2.10 -23.06
N PRO A 153 9.64 3.08 -23.88
CA PRO A 153 8.96 4.37 -23.97
C PRO A 153 7.50 4.24 -24.37
N VAL A 154 6.62 4.95 -23.67
CA VAL A 154 5.19 5.04 -24.01
C VAL A 154 4.99 6.21 -24.98
N ALA A 155 4.47 5.91 -26.17
CA ALA A 155 4.15 6.94 -27.15
C ALA A 155 3.05 7.89 -26.61
N ARG A 156 3.22 9.19 -26.83
CA ARG A 156 2.16 10.16 -26.58
C ARG A 156 1.05 9.93 -27.59
N ASP A 157 -0.14 9.59 -27.12
CA ASP A 157 -1.30 9.48 -27.98
C ASP A 157 -1.89 10.90 -28.16
N ASP A 158 -1.68 11.50 -29.34
CA ASP A 158 -2.15 12.86 -29.66
C ASP A 158 -3.67 12.90 -29.95
N SER A 159 -4.35 11.74 -29.97
CA SER A 159 -5.81 11.65 -30.15
C SER A 159 -6.58 12.03 -28.88
N SER A 160 -6.82 13.32 -28.71
CA SER A 160 -7.72 13.91 -27.69
C SER A 160 -9.22 13.62 -27.91
N ASN A 161 -9.57 12.65 -28.76
CA ASN A 161 -10.96 12.39 -29.12
C ASN A 161 -11.58 11.31 -28.23
N GLY A 162 -12.07 11.75 -27.07
CA GLY A 162 -13.10 11.03 -26.33
C GLY A 162 -12.63 10.27 -25.10
N PHE A 163 -11.90 10.94 -24.18
CA PHE A 163 -11.89 10.46 -22.80
C PHE A 163 -13.35 10.40 -22.31
N PRO A 164 -13.83 9.26 -21.80
CA PRO A 164 -15.16 9.18 -21.23
C PRO A 164 -15.32 10.29 -20.19
N ARG A 165 -16.38 11.09 -20.31
CA ARG A 165 -16.77 12.01 -19.23
C ARG A 165 -16.89 11.18 -17.95
N ALA A 166 -16.16 11.59 -16.91
CA ALA A 166 -16.13 10.92 -15.63
C ALA A 166 -17.54 10.56 -15.15
N GLN A 167 -17.72 9.29 -14.78
CA GLN A 167 -18.84 8.91 -13.92
C GLN A 167 -18.74 9.75 -12.64
N HIS A 168 -19.86 10.36 -12.26
CA HIS A 168 -19.95 11.24 -11.10
C HIS A 168 -19.76 10.42 -9.83
N GLY A 169 -18.51 10.32 -9.37
CA GLY A 169 -18.23 9.94 -7.98
C GLY A 169 -18.72 11.03 -7.03
N PRO A 170 -18.82 10.73 -5.72
CA PRO A 170 -19.16 11.73 -4.72
C PRO A 170 -18.17 12.90 -4.76
N SER A 171 -18.68 14.12 -4.49
CA SER A 171 -17.85 15.31 -4.43
C SER A 171 -16.76 15.17 -3.36
N PRO A 172 -15.53 15.68 -3.60
CA PRO A 172 -14.47 15.65 -2.60
C PRO A 172 -14.92 16.24 -1.26
N THR A 173 -14.61 15.55 -0.17
CA THR A 173 -14.88 15.99 1.21
C THR A 173 -13.59 16.15 1.99
N VAL A 174 -13.61 16.97 3.03
CA VAL A 174 -12.49 17.05 3.99
C VAL A 174 -12.66 15.91 5.00
N HIS A 175 -11.69 15.00 5.03
CA HIS A 175 -11.68 13.86 5.95
C HIS A 175 -11.07 14.26 7.30
N PRO A 176 -11.69 13.95 8.45
CA PRO A 176 -11.08 14.12 9.76
C PRO A 176 -9.80 13.29 9.91
N ILE A 177 -8.82 13.89 10.60
CA ILE A 177 -7.55 13.24 10.93
C ILE A 177 -7.49 12.91 12.42
N GLN A 178 -6.80 11.83 12.74
CA GLN A 178 -6.39 11.51 14.11
C GLN A 178 -4.85 11.38 14.14
N SER A 179 -4.22 11.37 15.32
CA SER A 179 -2.80 11.02 15.40
C SER A 179 -2.56 10.16 16.62
N PRO A 180 -2.51 8.82 16.45
CA PRO A 180 -2.26 7.91 17.56
C PRO A 180 -0.86 8.12 18.13
N GLN A 181 -0.66 7.70 19.39
CA GLN A 181 0.58 7.99 20.13
C GLN A 181 1.77 7.12 19.74
N ASN A 182 1.54 6.05 18.97
CA ASN A 182 2.56 5.13 18.49
C ASN A 182 3.73 5.86 17.84
N ARG A 183 4.91 5.26 17.97
CA ARG A 183 6.10 5.69 17.23
C ARG A 183 6.47 4.55 16.29
N PHE A 184 6.36 4.80 14.99
CA PHE A 184 6.59 3.78 13.97
C PHE A 184 8.01 3.83 13.44
N CYS A 185 8.56 2.65 13.20
CA CYS A 185 9.80 2.44 12.49
C CYS A 185 9.49 1.97 11.07
N VAL A 186 10.25 2.44 10.09
CA VAL A 186 10.24 1.93 8.71
C VAL A 186 11.55 1.19 8.50
N LEU A 187 11.45 -0.12 8.26
CA LEU A 187 12.56 -1.06 8.33
C LEU A 187 12.66 -1.86 7.02
N THR A 188 13.86 -2.35 6.72
CA THR A 188 14.13 -3.34 5.67
C THR A 188 14.83 -4.55 6.29
N LEU A 189 14.86 -5.65 5.55
CA LEU A 189 15.49 -6.90 5.95
C LEU A 189 16.15 -7.54 4.73
N ASP A 190 17.30 -8.18 4.93
CA ASP A 190 17.87 -9.08 3.92
C ASP A 190 16.95 -10.30 3.76
N PRO A 191 16.42 -10.60 2.55
CA PRO A 191 15.57 -11.77 2.31
C PRO A 191 16.16 -13.09 2.80
N GLU A 192 17.50 -13.26 2.82
CA GLU A 192 18.15 -14.46 3.34
C GLU A 192 17.97 -14.63 4.85
N THR A 193 17.77 -13.52 5.57
CA THR A 193 17.57 -13.50 7.03
C THR A 193 16.10 -13.56 7.45
N LEU A 194 15.15 -13.45 6.51
CA LEU A 194 13.72 -13.57 6.79
C LEU A 194 13.34 -14.85 7.57
N PRO A 195 13.90 -16.03 7.29
CA PRO A 195 13.63 -17.23 8.10
C PRO A 195 13.98 -17.08 9.58
N ALA A 196 14.99 -16.28 9.92
CA ALA A 196 15.44 -16.09 11.30
C ALA A 196 14.45 -15.28 12.15
N ILE A 197 13.59 -14.47 11.52
CA ILE A 197 12.54 -13.71 12.20
C ILE A 197 11.14 -14.32 12.01
N ALA A 198 11.01 -15.42 11.27
CA ALA A 198 9.73 -15.91 10.80
C ALA A 198 8.76 -16.23 11.94
N THR A 199 9.21 -16.88 13.01
CA THR A 199 8.36 -17.20 14.17
C THR A 199 7.84 -15.95 14.87
N THR A 200 8.69 -14.94 15.07
CA THR A 200 8.29 -13.67 15.68
C THR A 200 7.33 -12.90 14.77
N LEU A 201 7.61 -12.86 13.46
CA LEU A 201 6.73 -12.23 12.48
C LEU A 201 5.36 -12.90 12.43
N ILE A 202 5.33 -14.24 12.51
CA ILE A 202 4.09 -15.02 12.57
C ILE A 202 3.32 -14.71 13.86
N ASP A 203 3.99 -14.70 15.01
CA ASP A 203 3.36 -14.36 16.29
C ASP A 203 2.74 -12.95 16.27
N VAL A 204 3.47 -11.98 15.73
CA VAL A 204 2.99 -10.60 15.59
C VAL A 204 1.79 -10.50 14.66
N LEU A 205 1.87 -11.07 13.45
CA LEU A 205 0.82 -10.93 12.44
C LEU A 205 -0.43 -11.76 12.71
N PHE A 206 -0.30 -12.96 13.27
CA PHE A 206 -1.39 -13.95 13.31
C PHE A 206 -1.92 -14.27 14.71
N TYR A 207 -1.13 -14.02 15.75
CA TYR A 207 -1.45 -14.47 17.11
C TYR A 207 -1.50 -13.34 18.15
N THR A 208 -0.92 -12.18 17.86
CA THR A 208 -1.02 -11.01 18.74
C THR A 208 -2.39 -10.37 18.63
N HIS A 209 -3.08 -10.22 19.76
CA HIS A 209 -4.41 -9.61 19.80
C HIS A 209 -4.33 -8.09 19.71
N SER A 210 -5.10 -7.51 18.78
CA SER A 210 -5.38 -6.08 18.76
C SER A 210 -6.33 -5.71 19.90
N PRO A 211 -6.09 -4.61 20.64
CA PRO A 211 -7.09 -4.12 21.58
C PRO A 211 -8.39 -3.81 20.81
N PRO A 212 -9.55 -4.20 21.35
CA PRO A 212 -10.83 -3.85 20.74
C PRO A 212 -10.98 -2.34 20.65
N ARG A 213 -11.62 -1.87 19.58
CA ARG A 213 -11.93 -0.45 19.35
C ARG A 213 -12.65 0.10 20.60
N GLU A 214 -11.97 0.90 21.41
CA GLU A 214 -12.66 1.68 22.43
C GLU A 214 -13.65 2.59 21.70
N ALA A 215 -14.95 2.35 21.91
CA ALA A 215 -15.96 3.33 21.58
C ALA A 215 -15.51 4.66 22.18
N ALA A 216 -15.61 5.74 21.41
CA ALA A 216 -15.09 7.07 21.73
C ALA A 216 -15.74 7.70 22.99
N SER A 217 -15.50 7.11 24.16
CA SER A 217 -16.12 7.45 25.44
C SER A 217 -15.19 7.11 26.61
N GLY A 218 -13.92 7.54 26.58
CA GLY A 218 -12.99 7.32 27.69
C GLY A 218 -11.66 8.08 27.61
N GLY A 219 -11.67 9.38 27.92
CA GLY A 219 -10.47 10.16 28.31
C GLY A 219 -9.47 10.55 27.19
N PRO A 220 -8.90 11.78 27.21
CA PRO A 220 -8.00 12.28 26.16
C PRO A 220 -6.55 11.75 26.28
N GLY A 221 -6.36 10.48 26.69
CA GLY A 221 -5.12 10.03 27.30
C GLY A 221 -4.16 9.17 26.47
N SER A 222 -4.60 8.09 25.82
CA SER A 222 -3.63 7.04 25.40
C SER A 222 -4.13 6.03 24.36
N SER A 223 -4.64 6.45 23.20
CA SER A 223 -5.01 5.48 22.15
C SER A 223 -3.84 5.19 21.21
N SER A 224 -3.06 4.17 21.56
CA SER A 224 -2.22 3.50 20.55
C SER A 224 -3.12 2.76 19.55
N ILE A 225 -2.66 2.58 18.32
CA ILE A 225 -3.36 1.86 17.26
C ILE A 225 -2.59 0.59 16.87
N THR A 226 -3.33 -0.48 16.56
CA THR A 226 -2.74 -1.63 15.87
C THR A 226 -2.46 -1.26 14.43
N PHE A 227 -1.18 -1.27 14.06
CA PHE A 227 -0.76 -1.13 12.69
C PHE A 227 0.56 -1.87 12.47
N PHE A 228 0.57 -2.75 11.48
CA PHE A 228 1.77 -3.46 11.05
C PHE A 228 1.69 -3.66 9.54
N ALA A 229 2.69 -3.20 8.79
CA ALA A 229 2.76 -3.43 7.35
C ALA A 229 3.97 -4.28 7.02
N PHE A 230 3.78 -5.31 6.21
CA PHE A 230 4.82 -6.10 5.58
C PHE A 230 4.63 -6.05 4.07
N SER A 231 5.73 -5.89 3.33
CA SER A 231 5.72 -6.02 1.88
C SER A 231 6.95 -6.77 1.41
N LEU A 232 6.75 -7.64 0.42
CA LEU A 232 7.77 -8.31 -0.36
C LEU A 232 7.46 -8.01 -1.83
N ILE A 233 8.14 -7.00 -2.37
CA ILE A 233 7.92 -6.51 -3.74
C ILE A 233 9.25 -6.60 -4.48
N GLU A 234 9.26 -7.37 -5.57
CA GLU A 234 10.46 -7.62 -6.40
C GLU A 234 11.68 -8.14 -5.61
N GLY A 235 11.42 -8.89 -4.54
CA GLY A 235 12.45 -9.43 -3.67
C GLY A 235 12.92 -8.47 -2.56
N TYR A 236 12.45 -7.22 -2.56
CA TYR A 236 12.74 -6.27 -1.49
C TYR A 236 11.70 -6.37 -0.37
N ILE A 237 12.19 -6.44 0.87
CA ILE A 237 11.35 -6.47 2.06
C ILE A 237 11.23 -5.06 2.64
N SER A 238 10.02 -4.64 2.98
CA SER A 238 9.77 -3.43 3.75
C SER A 238 8.77 -3.72 4.86
N ILE A 239 9.09 -3.26 6.07
CA ILE A 239 8.29 -3.48 7.27
C ILE A 239 8.04 -2.14 7.97
N VAL A 240 6.78 -1.85 8.28
CA VAL A 240 6.39 -0.73 9.16
C VAL A 240 5.77 -1.31 10.42
N MET A 241 6.33 -1.00 11.58
CA MET A 241 5.83 -1.50 12.86
C MET A 241 6.05 -0.49 13.98
N ASP A 242 5.32 -0.65 15.08
CA ASP A 242 5.56 0.13 16.30
C ASP A 242 6.96 -0.19 16.87
N ALA A 243 7.66 0.84 17.37
CA ALA A 243 8.95 0.71 18.04
C ALA A 243 8.92 -0.25 19.25
N GLU A 244 7.79 -0.36 19.96
CA GLU A 244 7.60 -1.34 21.02
C GLU A 244 7.49 -2.77 20.46
N THR A 245 6.88 -2.93 19.28
CA THR A 245 6.81 -4.23 18.59
C THR A 245 8.18 -4.66 18.08
N GLN A 246 9.00 -3.71 17.58
CA GLN A 246 10.37 -3.98 17.13
C GLN A 246 11.23 -4.65 18.20
N LYS A 247 11.01 -4.34 19.49
CA LYS A 247 11.77 -4.95 20.61
C LYS A 247 11.57 -6.47 20.73
N LYS A 248 10.52 -7.04 20.11
CA LYS A 248 10.29 -8.49 20.06
C LYS A 248 11.19 -9.20 19.06
N PHE A 249 11.77 -8.47 18.10
CA PHE A 249 12.61 -9.01 17.04
C PHE A 249 14.10 -9.00 17.44
N PRO A 250 14.93 -9.89 16.87
CA PRO A 250 16.38 -9.82 17.01
C PRO A 250 16.92 -8.47 16.54
N SER A 251 17.72 -7.82 17.38
CA SER A 251 18.14 -6.41 17.20
C SER A 251 19.11 -6.17 16.05
N ASP A 252 19.78 -7.22 15.56
CA ASP A 252 20.84 -7.17 14.56
C ASP A 252 20.37 -7.45 13.13
N LEU A 253 19.13 -7.90 12.95
CA LEU A 253 18.59 -8.29 11.65
C LEU A 253 17.81 -7.15 10.97
N LEU A 254 17.06 -6.34 11.72
CA LEU A 254 16.22 -5.29 11.17
C LEU A 254 17.04 -4.03 10.88
N LEU A 255 17.06 -3.60 9.61
CA LEU A 255 17.84 -2.46 9.14
C LEU A 255 16.96 -1.20 9.04
N THR A 256 17.50 -0.06 9.44
CA THR A 256 16.86 1.26 9.29
C THR A 256 17.86 2.28 8.78
N SER A 257 17.38 3.28 8.03
CA SER A 257 18.18 4.45 7.62
C SER A 257 18.10 5.60 8.62
N SER A 258 17.18 5.56 9.59
CA SER A 258 16.99 6.65 10.54
C SER A 258 18.01 6.59 11.67
N SER A 259 18.63 7.73 11.97
CA SER A 259 19.52 7.91 13.13
C SER A 259 18.71 8.13 14.42
N GLY A 260 17.77 7.23 14.71
CA GLY A 260 16.87 7.31 15.87
C GLY A 260 15.57 8.11 15.66
N GLU A 261 15.35 8.65 14.46
CA GLU A 261 14.08 9.28 14.10
C GLU A 261 13.00 8.21 13.85
N LEU A 262 11.81 8.46 14.43
CA LEU A 262 10.63 7.61 14.32
C LEU A 262 9.46 8.42 13.76
N TRP A 263 8.50 7.72 13.17
CA TRP A 263 7.37 8.32 12.47
C TRP A 263 6.12 8.33 13.32
N ARG A 264 5.30 9.37 13.12
CA ARG A 264 3.94 9.47 13.67
C ARG A 264 2.94 9.22 12.57
N MET A 265 1.91 8.44 12.87
CA MET A 265 0.83 8.19 11.93
C MET A 265 -0.21 9.30 12.01
N VAL A 266 -0.80 9.61 10.87
CA VAL A 266 -1.98 10.46 10.72
C VAL A 266 -2.96 9.70 9.83
N PRO A 267 -3.87 8.87 10.38
CA PRO A 267 -4.86 8.20 9.55
C PRO A 267 -5.97 9.18 9.16
N GLU A 268 -6.29 9.19 7.87
CA GLU A 268 -7.51 9.80 7.33
C GLU A 268 -8.68 8.85 7.64
N ASP A 269 -9.77 9.37 8.23
CA ASP A 269 -10.96 8.60 8.60
C ASP A 269 -10.69 7.30 9.38
N GLY A 270 -9.91 7.42 10.45
CA GLY A 270 -9.79 6.39 11.49
C GLY A 270 -9.59 4.97 10.94
N ILE A 271 -8.61 4.76 10.05
CA ILE A 271 -8.27 3.45 9.41
C ILE A 271 -9.51 2.59 9.16
N SER A 272 -10.46 3.12 8.38
CA SER A 272 -11.52 2.30 7.82
C SER A 272 -10.93 1.33 6.80
N SER A 273 -11.49 0.12 6.68
CA SER A 273 -11.07 -0.85 5.66
C SER A 273 -10.87 -0.20 4.28
N VAL A 274 -9.77 -0.53 3.59
CA VAL A 274 -9.49 0.02 2.25
C VAL A 274 -10.62 -0.28 1.27
N ILE A 275 -11.27 -1.44 1.41
CA ILE A 275 -12.43 -1.77 0.57
C ILE A 275 -13.61 -0.86 0.90
N GLU A 276 -13.89 -0.55 2.16
CA GLU A 276 -14.93 0.43 2.51
C GLU A 276 -14.62 1.81 1.94
N VAL A 277 -13.35 2.25 1.97
CA VAL A 277 -12.95 3.53 1.36
C VAL A 277 -13.17 3.51 -0.15
N LEU A 278 -12.81 2.41 -0.82
CA LEU A 278 -13.03 2.26 -2.26
C LEU A 278 -14.53 2.20 -2.61
N GLN A 279 -15.32 1.46 -1.82
CA GLN A 279 -16.77 1.35 -1.99
C GLN A 279 -17.44 2.70 -1.74
N ARG A 280 -17.13 3.42 -0.65
CA ARG A 280 -17.69 4.77 -0.41
C ARG A 280 -17.36 5.76 -1.54
N ARG A 281 -16.20 5.59 -2.20
CA ARG A 281 -15.82 6.39 -3.38
C ARG A 281 -16.54 5.96 -4.67
N GLN A 282 -17.05 4.74 -4.75
CA GLN A 282 -17.87 4.24 -5.86
C GLN A 282 -19.39 4.50 -5.63
N ASP A 283 -19.87 4.22 -4.42
CA ASP A 283 -21.27 4.22 -3.99
C ASP A 283 -21.72 5.60 -3.49
N GLY A 284 -21.48 6.66 -4.26
CA GLY A 284 -22.11 7.97 -4.05
C GLY A 284 -23.65 7.97 -4.26
N LEU A 285 -24.35 6.93 -3.79
CA LEU A 285 -25.79 6.73 -3.81
C LEU A 285 -26.33 6.77 -2.39
N GLY A 286 -26.97 7.88 -2.04
CA GLY A 286 -28.01 7.93 -1.01
C GLY A 286 -27.64 8.62 0.30
N SER A 287 -27.82 9.93 0.36
CA SER A 287 -28.60 10.52 1.45
C SER A 287 -30.05 10.61 1.00
#